data_AF-A0A7R9FPS4-F1
#
_entry.id   AF-A0A7R9FPS4-F1
#
_cell.length_a   1.000
_cell.length_b   1.000
_cell.length_c   1.000
_cell.angle_alpha   90.00
_cell.angle_beta   90.00
_cell.angle_gamma   90.00
#
_symmetry.space_group_name_H-M   'P 1'
#
loop_
_entity.id
_entity.type
_entity.pdbx_description
1 polymer ?
#
loop_
_entity_poly.entity_id
_entity_poly.type
_entity_poly.pdbx_seq_one_letter_code
_entity_poly.pdbx_strand_id
1 'polypeptide(L)'
;MDDMESKEFRADLYHLWVQYRSKGQKAELWSPILTCIRRNKNEDKYFRSFIHEFVAHWRSQLGLDAVHSRDDIGHMRGPNLFRLPEEFLPTVSKYFHKDILRLEKKYVRVGEYNEGLRQASMQCLVAGCRLLQSLYDPYGFWEKRVKRSCHMESHNLDFQAASLHVQLVPFLYDSLEGPSAVIEEEEAAIELLNILGAILCGSKVNAIRVTCPASLDILQTVLSWPSVTPKTQIPAVYCFAAMAHSILTSAPNERQMEIGTLLERYQACILSLAININTNPDQVSTLILAVESVAHMMEVHSSEARNALQEAVFRVGILETLVDILKDSKAVNLPGNASTAARSISCGIFSHSFVRTRFRDSTLS
;
A
#
# COMPACT_ATOMS: atom_id res chain seq x y z
N MET A 1 -26.94 20.52 -27.74
CA MET A 1 -25.56 20.99 -27.92
C MET A 1 -24.60 20.15 -27.11
N ASP A 2 -24.85 19.93 -25.81
CA ASP A 2 -24.04 19.04 -24.93
C ASP A 2 -23.78 17.62 -25.47
N ASP A 3 -24.78 16.95 -26.06
CA ASP A 3 -24.64 15.55 -26.54
C ASP A 3 -23.75 15.41 -27.80
N MET A 4 -23.55 16.50 -28.56
CA MET A 4 -22.73 16.49 -29.78
C MET A 4 -21.25 16.74 -29.43
N GLU A 5 -20.97 17.72 -28.57
CA GLU A 5 -19.62 17.96 -28.02
C GLU A 5 -19.11 16.76 -27.20
N SER A 6 -20.00 16.07 -26.48
CA SER A 6 -19.70 14.83 -25.75
C SER A 6 -19.28 13.69 -26.68
N LYS A 7 -19.97 13.50 -27.82
CA LYS A 7 -19.63 12.45 -28.81
C LYS A 7 -18.33 12.73 -29.54
N GLU A 8 -18.07 13.98 -29.90
CA GLU A 8 -16.82 14.40 -30.56
C GLU A 8 -15.63 14.22 -29.61
N PHE A 9 -15.78 14.62 -28.34
CA PHE A 9 -14.81 14.37 -27.29
C PHE A 9 -14.46 12.88 -27.10
N ARG A 10 -15.47 11.99 -27.11
CA ARG A 10 -15.25 10.54 -27.03
C ARG A 10 -14.42 10.02 -28.19
N ALA A 11 -14.78 10.45 -29.39
CA ALA A 11 -14.07 10.04 -30.60
C ALA A 11 -12.62 10.50 -30.53
N ASP A 12 -12.38 11.74 -30.07
CA ASP A 12 -11.04 12.31 -29.93
C ASP A 12 -10.20 11.62 -28.86
N LEU A 13 -10.71 11.44 -27.64
CA LEU A 13 -9.97 10.80 -26.56
C LEU A 13 -9.69 9.32 -26.88
N TYR A 14 -10.68 8.60 -27.41
CA TYR A 14 -10.51 7.21 -27.83
C TYR A 14 -9.54 7.09 -29.00
N HIS A 15 -9.61 7.98 -29.99
CA HIS A 15 -8.69 7.99 -31.12
C HIS A 15 -7.26 8.32 -30.68
N LEU A 16 -7.07 9.31 -29.82
CA LEU A 16 -5.77 9.64 -29.23
C LEU A 16 -5.20 8.46 -28.42
N TRP A 17 -6.06 7.75 -27.69
CA TRP A 17 -5.69 6.56 -26.94
C TRP A 17 -5.29 5.39 -27.85
N VAL A 18 -6.05 5.12 -28.91
CA VAL A 18 -5.71 4.12 -29.93
C VAL A 18 -4.40 4.48 -30.63
N GLN A 19 -4.17 5.78 -30.93
CA GLN A 19 -2.90 6.24 -31.48
C GLN A 19 -1.74 6.04 -30.50
N TYR A 20 -1.95 6.32 -29.20
CA TYR A 20 -0.95 6.09 -28.17
C TYR A 20 -0.55 4.60 -28.09
N ARG A 21 -1.54 3.70 -28.12
CA ARG A 21 -1.32 2.25 -28.14
C ARG A 21 -0.59 1.78 -29.40
N SER A 22 -1.02 2.24 -30.57
CA SER A 22 -0.51 1.77 -31.87
C SER A 22 0.85 2.36 -32.25
N LYS A 23 1.19 3.57 -31.79
CA LYS A 23 2.45 4.26 -32.12
C LYS A 23 3.58 4.00 -31.12
N GLY A 24 3.42 3.04 -30.21
CA GLY A 24 4.47 2.69 -29.24
C GLY A 24 4.64 3.72 -28.11
N GLN A 25 3.53 4.28 -27.62
CA GLN A 25 3.51 5.09 -26.39
C GLN A 25 4.42 6.33 -26.45
N LYS A 26 4.30 7.09 -27.54
CA LYS A 26 5.10 8.29 -27.73
C LYS A 26 4.65 9.41 -26.80
N ALA A 27 5.63 10.10 -26.20
CA ALA A 27 5.40 11.18 -25.25
C ALA A 27 4.56 12.34 -25.85
N GLU A 28 4.72 12.60 -27.15
CA GLU A 28 4.03 13.66 -27.89
C GLU A 28 2.50 13.56 -27.90
N LEU A 29 1.95 12.35 -27.73
CA LEU A 29 0.50 12.11 -27.73
C LEU A 29 -0.16 12.48 -26.41
N TRP A 30 0.63 12.70 -25.35
CA TRP A 30 0.09 13.03 -24.04
C TRP A 30 -0.43 14.46 -23.92
N SER A 31 0.22 15.43 -24.56
CA SER A 31 -0.25 16.83 -24.52
C SER A 31 -1.67 16.96 -25.11
N PRO A 32 -1.98 16.35 -26.27
CA PRO A 32 -3.35 16.25 -26.76
C PRO A 32 -4.31 15.52 -25.80
N ILE A 33 -3.90 14.39 -25.21
CA ILE A 33 -4.73 13.62 -24.26
C ILE A 33 -5.06 14.44 -23.01
N LEU A 34 -4.07 15.10 -22.41
CA LEU A 34 -4.25 15.96 -21.24
C LEU A 34 -5.07 17.21 -21.57
N THR A 35 -4.84 17.80 -22.75
CA THR A 35 -5.63 18.95 -23.22
C THR A 35 -7.09 18.55 -23.42
N CYS A 36 -7.34 17.37 -23.97
CA CYS A 36 -8.66 16.78 -24.07
C CYS A 36 -9.27 16.65 -22.66
N ILE A 37 -8.61 15.93 -21.74
CA ILE A 37 -9.07 15.76 -20.35
C ILE A 37 -9.37 17.09 -19.65
N ARG A 38 -8.53 18.13 -19.83
CA ARG A 38 -8.73 19.45 -19.20
C ARG A 38 -9.86 20.27 -19.78
N ARG A 39 -10.10 20.18 -21.09
CA ARG A 39 -11.06 21.03 -21.81
C ARG A 39 -12.50 20.72 -21.41
N ASN A 40 -12.81 19.50 -20.99
CA ASN A 40 -14.18 19.11 -20.74
C ASN A 40 -14.53 19.09 -19.24
N LYS A 41 -15.33 20.07 -18.81
CA LYS A 41 -15.81 20.20 -17.41
C LYS A 41 -16.86 19.15 -17.03
N ASN A 42 -17.48 18.45 -18.00
CA ASN A 42 -18.77 17.82 -17.78
C ASN A 42 -18.88 16.30 -17.92
N GLU A 43 -17.86 15.52 -18.27
CA GLU A 43 -18.04 14.07 -18.29
C GLU A 43 -16.87 13.29 -17.68
N ASP A 44 -16.91 13.21 -16.34
CA ASP A 44 -16.10 12.27 -15.57
C ASP A 44 -16.13 10.87 -16.18
N LYS A 45 -17.29 10.42 -16.69
CA LYS A 45 -17.50 9.09 -17.29
C LYS A 45 -16.42 8.68 -18.30
N TYR A 46 -15.97 9.59 -19.16
CA TYR A 46 -14.96 9.26 -20.17
C TYR A 46 -13.55 9.21 -19.60
N PHE A 47 -13.23 10.10 -18.66
CA PHE A 47 -11.99 10.00 -17.91
C PHE A 47 -11.94 8.68 -17.14
N ARG A 48 -13.03 8.27 -16.49
CA ARG A 48 -13.16 6.98 -15.80
C ARG A 48 -12.89 5.81 -16.75
N SER A 49 -13.52 5.81 -17.92
CA SER A 49 -13.33 4.78 -18.95
C SER A 49 -11.89 4.73 -19.44
N PHE A 50 -11.28 5.89 -19.68
CA PHE A 50 -9.88 6.00 -20.06
C PHE A 50 -8.96 5.41 -18.98
N ILE A 51 -9.10 5.82 -17.71
CA ILE A 51 -8.28 5.29 -16.61
C ILE A 51 -8.44 3.78 -16.48
N HIS A 52 -9.67 3.27 -16.55
CA HIS A 52 -9.93 1.83 -16.50
C HIS A 52 -9.23 1.07 -17.63
N GLU A 53 -9.38 1.51 -18.88
CA GLU A 53 -8.72 0.89 -20.02
C GLU A 53 -7.19 1.06 -20.03
N PHE A 54 -6.70 2.18 -19.52
CA PHE A 54 -5.28 2.47 -19.37
C PHE A 54 -4.63 1.49 -18.40
N VAL A 55 -5.25 1.30 -17.23
CA VAL A 55 -4.79 0.39 -16.18
C VAL A 55 -4.86 -1.07 -16.64
N ALA A 56 -5.98 -1.48 -17.25
CA ALA A 56 -6.15 -2.84 -17.75
C ALA A 56 -5.09 -3.19 -18.81
N HIS A 57 -4.78 -2.23 -19.68
CA HIS A 57 -3.71 -2.39 -20.67
C HIS A 57 -2.35 -2.58 -20.01
N TRP A 58 -2.03 -1.80 -18.98
CA TRP A 58 -0.75 -1.94 -18.27
C TRP A 58 -0.62 -3.21 -17.45
N ARG A 59 -1.68 -3.62 -16.75
CA ARG A 59 -1.71 -4.88 -16.00
C ARG A 59 -1.43 -6.10 -16.90
N SER A 60 -2.02 -6.12 -18.09
CA SER A 60 -1.77 -7.19 -19.07
C SER A 60 -0.36 -7.14 -19.70
N GLN A 61 0.27 -5.97 -19.75
CA GLN A 61 1.63 -5.82 -20.28
C GLN A 61 2.72 -6.18 -19.27
N LEU A 62 2.49 -5.88 -17.98
CA LEU A 62 3.44 -6.13 -16.90
C LEU A 62 3.34 -7.55 -16.31
N GLY A 63 2.34 -8.34 -16.72
CA GLY A 63 2.18 -9.73 -16.29
C GLY A 63 1.98 -9.87 -14.77
N LEU A 64 1.43 -8.86 -14.11
CA LEU A 64 1.30 -8.80 -12.64
C LEU A 64 0.41 -9.92 -12.07
N ASP A 65 -0.51 -10.44 -12.87
CA ASP A 65 -1.40 -11.54 -12.50
C ASP A 65 -0.77 -12.94 -12.67
N ALA A 66 0.43 -13.02 -13.27
CA ALA A 66 1.04 -14.28 -13.64
C ALA A 66 2.29 -14.58 -12.78
N VAL A 67 2.36 -15.80 -12.24
CA VAL A 67 3.52 -16.29 -11.49
C VAL A 67 4.65 -16.53 -12.49
N HIS A 68 5.42 -15.49 -12.80
CA HIS A 68 6.54 -15.60 -13.75
C HIS A 68 7.85 -15.79 -13.01
N SER A 69 8.67 -16.71 -13.56
CA SER A 69 10.10 -16.78 -13.25
C SER A 69 10.76 -15.44 -13.55
N ARG A 70 11.78 -15.04 -12.78
CA ARG A 70 12.50 -13.76 -12.93
C ARG A 70 12.96 -13.46 -14.37
N ASP A 71 13.16 -14.51 -15.17
CA ASP A 71 13.74 -14.41 -16.50
C ASP A 71 12.73 -14.06 -17.62
N ASP A 72 11.42 -14.06 -17.32
CA ASP A 72 10.36 -13.82 -18.33
C ASP A 72 9.76 -12.40 -18.30
N ILE A 73 10.26 -11.51 -17.45
CA ILE A 73 9.82 -10.09 -17.43
C ILE A 73 10.42 -9.39 -18.64
N GLY A 74 9.73 -9.49 -19.78
CA GLY A 74 10.14 -8.86 -21.04
C GLY A 74 10.47 -7.37 -20.83
N HIS A 75 11.75 -7.03 -21.04
CA HIS A 75 12.44 -5.76 -20.79
C HIS A 75 11.83 -4.46 -21.39
N MET A 76 10.63 -4.48 -21.98
CA MET A 76 10.14 -3.38 -22.82
C MET A 76 8.64 -3.09 -22.68
N ARG A 77 8.00 -3.38 -21.53
CA ARG A 77 6.53 -3.32 -21.43
C ARG A 77 5.99 -2.69 -20.14
N GLY A 78 6.65 -1.64 -19.64
CA GLY A 78 6.10 -0.67 -18.66
C GLY A 78 5.98 0.72 -19.30
N PRO A 79 5.15 1.66 -18.78
CA PRO A 79 5.18 3.01 -19.31
C PRO A 79 6.58 3.49 -18.99
N ASN A 80 7.34 3.93 -19.98
CA ASN A 80 8.60 4.57 -19.66
C ASN A 80 8.23 5.80 -18.82
N LEU A 81 8.46 5.73 -17.50
CA LEU A 81 7.95 6.69 -16.53
C LEU A 81 8.52 8.10 -16.78
N PHE A 82 9.64 8.19 -17.51
CA PHE A 82 10.20 9.44 -18.04
C PHE A 82 9.42 10.04 -19.21
N ARG A 83 8.42 9.34 -19.77
CA ARG A 83 7.58 9.79 -20.89
C ARG A 83 6.20 10.27 -20.48
N LEU A 84 5.81 10.10 -19.21
CA LEU A 84 4.59 10.71 -18.70
C LEU A 84 4.83 12.21 -18.53
N PRO A 85 3.91 13.08 -18.97
CA PRO A 85 4.03 14.50 -18.70
C PRO A 85 3.99 14.75 -17.21
N GLU A 86 4.75 15.74 -16.75
CA GLU A 86 4.76 16.18 -15.35
C GLU A 86 3.34 16.49 -14.84
N GLU A 87 2.45 16.92 -15.73
CA GLU A 87 1.09 17.31 -15.38
C GLU A 87 0.09 16.13 -15.29
N PHE A 88 0.46 14.91 -15.71
CA PHE A 88 -0.42 13.75 -15.68
C PHE A 88 -0.77 13.34 -14.25
N LEU A 89 0.23 13.17 -13.39
CA LEU A 89 0.06 12.82 -11.99
C LEU A 89 -0.83 13.83 -11.23
N PRO A 90 -0.58 15.16 -11.27
CA PRO A 90 -1.47 16.14 -10.63
C PRO A 90 -2.91 16.08 -11.17
N THR A 91 -3.08 15.84 -12.47
CA THR A 91 -4.42 15.74 -13.08
C THR A 91 -5.15 14.51 -12.52
N VAL A 92 -4.50 13.34 -12.53
CA VAL A 92 -5.05 12.08 -12.02
C VAL A 92 -5.39 12.19 -10.53
N SER A 93 -4.47 12.69 -9.70
CA SER A 93 -4.71 12.91 -8.26
C SER A 93 -5.90 13.85 -7.99
N LYS A 94 -6.04 14.94 -8.76
CA LYS A 94 -7.17 15.87 -8.63
C LYS A 94 -8.51 15.22 -8.95
N TYR A 95 -8.56 14.30 -9.93
CA TYR A 95 -9.78 13.57 -10.24
C TYR A 95 -10.14 12.57 -9.13
N PHE A 96 -9.18 11.86 -8.54
CA PHE A 96 -9.47 10.97 -7.42
C PHE A 96 -9.96 11.71 -6.18
N HIS A 97 -9.34 12.85 -5.86
CA HIS A 97 -9.83 13.70 -4.78
C HIS A 97 -11.29 14.13 -5.00
N LYS A 98 -11.67 14.50 -6.23
CA LYS A 98 -13.07 14.81 -6.54
C LYS A 98 -14.01 13.61 -6.37
N ASP A 99 -13.56 12.41 -6.72
CA ASP A 99 -14.36 11.19 -6.61
C ASP A 99 -14.55 10.76 -5.15
N ILE A 100 -13.52 10.89 -4.33
CA ILE A 100 -13.62 10.68 -2.88
C ILE A 100 -14.57 11.69 -2.25
N LEU A 101 -14.43 12.98 -2.54
CA LEU A 101 -15.36 14.02 -2.05
C LEU A 101 -16.82 13.75 -2.48
N ARG A 102 -17.04 13.08 -3.63
CA ARG A 102 -18.38 12.69 -4.08
C ARG A 102 -18.93 11.51 -3.28
N LEU A 103 -18.08 10.55 -2.93
CA LEU A 103 -18.45 9.44 -2.04
C LEU A 103 -18.81 9.99 -0.65
N GLU A 104 -18.00 10.91 -0.10
CA GLU A 104 -18.23 11.57 1.19
C GLU A 104 -19.51 12.41 1.23
N LYS A 105 -19.69 13.32 0.26
CA LYS A 105 -20.86 14.23 0.25
C LYS A 105 -22.19 13.52 0.07
N LYS A 106 -22.21 12.31 -0.50
CA LYS A 106 -23.42 11.50 -0.68
C LYS A 106 -23.78 10.72 0.56
N TYR A 107 -22.79 10.37 1.39
CA TYR A 107 -23.04 9.80 2.72
C TYR A 107 -23.85 10.75 3.61
N VAL A 108 -23.67 12.07 3.43
CA VAL A 108 -24.36 13.12 4.20
C VAL A 108 -25.79 13.43 3.70
N ARG A 109 -26.16 13.05 2.46
CA ARG A 109 -27.47 13.37 1.87
C ARG A 109 -28.26 12.10 1.54
N VAL A 110 -28.78 11.48 2.59
CA VAL A 110 -29.80 10.42 2.54
C VAL A 110 -31.02 10.93 1.76
N GLY A 111 -31.34 10.30 0.61
CA GLY A 111 -32.61 10.52 -0.09
C GLY A 111 -32.69 10.01 -1.54
N GLU A 112 -31.61 10.14 -2.33
CA GLU A 112 -31.58 9.64 -3.72
C GLU A 112 -30.29 8.86 -3.99
N TYR A 113 -30.34 7.56 -3.67
CA TYR A 113 -29.26 6.61 -3.90
C TYR A 113 -29.14 6.30 -5.41
N ASN A 114 -28.38 7.12 -6.15
CA ASN A 114 -27.98 6.75 -7.51
C ASN A 114 -26.80 5.76 -7.44
N GLU A 115 -27.14 4.49 -7.17
CA GLU A 115 -26.21 3.36 -7.03
C GLU A 115 -25.28 3.24 -8.25
N GLY A 116 -25.79 3.51 -9.45
CA GLY A 116 -24.99 3.49 -10.68
C GLY A 116 -23.86 4.51 -10.68
N LEU A 117 -24.09 5.72 -10.15
CA LEU A 117 -23.05 6.75 -10.04
C LEU A 117 -22.05 6.42 -8.91
N ARG A 118 -22.49 5.77 -7.82
CA ARG A 118 -21.59 5.27 -6.76
C ARG A 118 -20.66 4.19 -7.31
N GLN A 119 -21.21 3.18 -7.99
CA GLN A 119 -20.44 2.11 -8.60
C GLN A 119 -19.43 2.63 -9.64
N ALA A 120 -19.85 3.56 -10.50
CA ALA A 120 -18.93 4.19 -11.46
C ALA A 120 -17.84 5.04 -10.78
N SER A 121 -18.16 5.65 -9.63
CA SER A 121 -17.18 6.37 -8.81
C SER A 121 -16.13 5.43 -8.23
N MET A 122 -16.61 4.32 -7.65
CA MET A 122 -15.75 3.29 -7.08
C MET A 122 -14.83 2.65 -8.13
N GLN A 123 -15.38 2.23 -9.27
CA GLN A 123 -14.59 1.62 -10.34
C GLN A 123 -13.47 2.52 -10.85
N CYS A 124 -13.72 3.83 -10.95
CA CYS A 124 -12.68 4.78 -11.33
C CYS A 124 -11.63 4.98 -10.25
N LEU A 125 -12.05 5.08 -8.99
CA LEU A 125 -11.13 5.20 -7.87
C LEU A 125 -10.20 3.98 -7.83
N VAL A 126 -10.76 2.76 -7.89
CA VAL A 126 -10.00 1.50 -7.91
C VAL A 126 -9.06 1.44 -9.09
N ALA A 127 -9.53 1.68 -10.32
CA ALA A 127 -8.67 1.72 -11.49
C ALA A 127 -7.55 2.76 -11.33
N GLY A 128 -7.92 3.91 -10.79
CA GLY A 128 -7.01 4.99 -10.50
C GLY A 128 -5.91 4.67 -9.50
N CYS A 129 -6.26 4.02 -8.40
CA CYS A 129 -5.30 3.56 -7.42
C CYS A 129 -4.33 2.54 -8.01
N ARG A 130 -4.84 1.64 -8.84
CA ARG A 130 -4.02 0.64 -9.54
C ARG A 130 -3.06 1.26 -10.55
N LEU A 131 -3.47 2.34 -11.21
CA LEU A 131 -2.56 3.16 -12.03
C LEU A 131 -1.42 3.68 -11.15
N LEU A 132 -1.75 4.36 -10.06
CA LEU A 132 -0.73 4.92 -9.16
C LEU A 132 0.20 3.84 -8.60
N GLN A 133 -0.33 2.67 -8.24
CA GLN A 133 0.48 1.52 -7.83
C GLN A 133 1.50 1.14 -8.91
N SER A 134 1.09 1.00 -10.18
CA SER A 134 2.03 0.70 -11.27
C SER A 134 3.04 1.83 -11.54
N LEU A 135 2.70 3.08 -11.26
CA LEU A 135 3.63 4.22 -11.42
C LEU A 135 4.67 4.27 -10.30
N TYR A 136 4.27 3.96 -9.07
CA TYR A 136 5.15 4.00 -7.91
C TYR A 136 5.87 2.70 -7.63
N ASP A 137 5.38 1.57 -8.15
CA ASP A 137 5.98 0.25 -8.04
C ASP A 137 5.85 -0.53 -9.37
N PRO A 138 6.71 -0.22 -10.36
CA PRO A 138 6.60 -0.78 -11.72
C PRO A 138 6.78 -2.30 -11.78
N TYR A 139 7.41 -2.89 -10.76
CA TYR A 139 7.75 -4.31 -10.69
C TYR A 139 6.82 -5.11 -9.78
N GLY A 140 5.81 -4.45 -9.19
CA GLY A 140 4.86 -5.06 -8.28
C GLY A 140 5.52 -5.68 -7.04
N PHE A 141 6.60 -5.09 -6.53
CA PHE A 141 7.25 -5.54 -5.30
C PHE A 141 6.30 -5.53 -4.09
N TRP A 142 5.43 -4.53 -4.01
CA TRP A 142 4.38 -4.43 -3.01
C TRP A 142 3.43 -5.62 -3.09
N GLU A 143 2.88 -5.90 -4.27
CA GLU A 143 1.93 -6.98 -4.47
C GLU A 143 2.56 -8.35 -4.15
N LYS A 144 3.81 -8.57 -4.59
CA LYS A 144 4.59 -9.77 -4.26
C LYS A 144 4.78 -9.92 -2.75
N ARG A 145 5.08 -8.82 -2.05
CA ARG A 145 5.23 -8.80 -0.58
C ARG A 145 3.92 -9.15 0.13
N VAL A 146 2.80 -8.53 -0.25
CA VAL A 146 1.49 -8.81 0.36
C VAL A 146 1.04 -10.25 0.07
N LYS A 147 1.31 -10.78 -1.13
CA LYS A 147 1.01 -12.16 -1.54
C LYS A 147 2.04 -13.19 -1.05
N ARG A 148 3.06 -12.79 -0.27
CA ARG A 148 4.18 -13.66 0.18
C ARG A 148 4.88 -14.43 -0.95
N SER A 149 4.88 -13.85 -2.15
CA SER A 149 5.39 -14.49 -3.37
C SER A 149 6.84 -14.05 -3.63
N CYS A 150 7.78 -14.88 -3.17
CA CYS A 150 9.24 -14.96 -3.47
C CYS A 150 10.16 -13.73 -3.32
N HIS A 151 11.46 -14.01 -3.17
CA HIS A 151 12.53 -13.08 -2.79
C HIS A 151 12.79 -11.99 -3.84
N MET A 152 12.81 -10.74 -3.38
CA MET A 152 13.17 -9.55 -4.17
C MET A 152 14.69 -9.53 -4.38
N GLU A 153 15.17 -9.70 -5.62
CA GLU A 153 16.55 -9.29 -5.96
C GLU A 153 16.48 -8.07 -6.86
N SER A 154 17.23 -7.04 -6.44
CA SER A 154 17.32 -5.73 -7.06
C SER A 154 18.60 -5.66 -7.88
N HIS A 155 18.67 -6.42 -8.97
CA HIS A 155 19.80 -6.35 -9.90
C HIS A 155 19.27 -5.99 -11.29
N ASN A 156 19.75 -4.87 -11.85
CA ASN A 156 19.46 -4.38 -13.21
C ASN A 156 17.97 -4.14 -13.53
N LEU A 157 17.33 -3.23 -12.78
CA LEU A 157 15.97 -2.76 -13.08
C LEU A 157 16.00 -1.64 -14.11
N ASP A 158 15.42 -1.88 -15.29
CA ASP A 158 15.34 -0.92 -16.42
C ASP A 158 14.38 0.27 -16.20
N PHE A 159 13.43 0.17 -15.28
CA PHE A 159 12.38 1.16 -15.03
C PHE A 159 12.53 1.77 -13.64
N GLN A 160 12.40 3.09 -13.54
CA GLN A 160 12.41 3.81 -12.27
C GLN A 160 11.00 4.23 -11.91
N ALA A 161 10.60 3.99 -10.66
CA ALA A 161 9.33 4.49 -10.12
C ALA A 161 9.20 6.02 -10.31
N ALA A 162 7.96 6.49 -10.48
CA ALA A 162 7.67 7.89 -10.60
C ALA A 162 8.10 8.68 -9.35
N SER A 163 8.50 9.94 -9.54
CA SER A 163 8.74 10.85 -8.41
C SER A 163 7.44 11.09 -7.64
N LEU A 164 7.51 11.01 -6.31
CA LEU A 164 6.36 11.24 -5.44
C LEU A 164 5.81 12.66 -5.60
N HIS A 165 4.58 12.76 -6.08
CA HIS A 165 3.88 14.02 -6.25
C HIS A 165 3.45 14.61 -4.89
N VAL A 166 3.65 15.92 -4.70
CA VAL A 166 3.45 16.62 -3.42
C VAL A 166 2.03 16.52 -2.85
N GLN A 167 1.01 16.43 -3.72
CA GLN A 167 -0.39 16.32 -3.28
C GLN A 167 -0.83 14.91 -2.95
N LEU A 168 -0.06 13.87 -3.33
CA LEU A 168 -0.52 12.50 -3.17
C LEU A 168 -0.53 12.06 -1.70
N VAL A 169 0.50 12.43 -0.95
CA VAL A 169 0.62 12.03 0.46
C VAL A 169 -0.49 12.67 1.32
N PRO A 170 -0.73 14.01 1.27
CA PRO A 170 -1.88 14.60 1.93
C PRO A 170 -3.21 13.96 1.50
N PHE A 171 -3.38 13.69 0.19
CA PHE A 171 -4.58 13.01 -0.29
C PHE A 171 -4.79 11.63 0.34
N LEU A 172 -3.73 10.82 0.48
CA LEU A 172 -3.82 9.51 1.13
C LEU A 172 -4.25 9.65 2.60
N TYR A 173 -3.70 10.65 3.31
CA TYR A 173 -4.05 10.91 4.69
C TYR A 173 -5.51 11.34 4.83
N ASP A 174 -5.94 12.36 4.09
CA ASP A 174 -7.32 12.83 4.09
C ASP A 174 -8.31 11.70 3.78
N SER A 175 -7.94 10.77 2.89
CA SER A 175 -8.80 9.65 2.49
C SER A 175 -8.88 8.52 3.52
N LEU A 176 -7.81 8.33 4.29
CA LEU A 176 -7.65 7.26 5.28
C LEU A 176 -7.80 7.78 6.73
N GLU A 177 -8.16 9.05 6.93
CA GLU A 177 -8.39 9.62 8.25
C GLU A 177 -9.86 9.47 8.69
N GLY A 178 -10.08 9.02 9.93
CA GLY A 178 -11.40 9.05 10.61
C GLY A 178 -12.46 8.09 10.03
N PRO A 179 -13.76 8.27 10.31
CA PRO A 179 -14.84 7.56 9.62
C PRO A 179 -15.21 8.30 8.33
N SER A 180 -14.29 8.35 7.35
CA SER A 180 -14.59 8.88 6.02
C SER A 180 -15.48 7.89 5.26
N ALA A 181 -16.31 8.36 4.31
CA ALA A 181 -17.15 7.48 3.50
C ALA A 181 -16.34 6.50 2.63
N VAL A 182 -15.04 6.75 2.41
CA VAL A 182 -14.13 5.85 1.70
C VAL A 182 -13.77 4.64 2.55
N ILE A 183 -13.76 4.79 3.86
CA ILE A 183 -13.40 3.74 4.81
C ILE A 183 -14.54 2.73 4.96
N GLU A 184 -15.77 3.18 4.74
CA GLU A 184 -16.92 2.28 4.63
C GLU A 184 -16.89 1.45 3.34
N GLU A 185 -16.15 1.92 2.33
CA GLU A 185 -15.92 1.22 1.07
C GLU A 185 -14.63 0.41 1.17
N GLU A 186 -14.72 -0.79 1.75
CA GLU A 186 -13.57 -1.66 2.02
C GLU A 186 -12.57 -1.75 0.84
N GLU A 187 -13.08 -1.92 -0.38
CA GLU A 187 -12.25 -2.00 -1.59
C GLU A 187 -11.44 -0.72 -1.84
N ALA A 188 -12.02 0.45 -1.60
CA ALA A 188 -11.32 1.72 -1.76
C ALA A 188 -10.20 1.89 -0.74
N ALA A 189 -10.46 1.57 0.53
CA ALA A 189 -9.47 1.63 1.59
C ALA A 189 -8.27 0.71 1.30
N ILE A 190 -8.52 -0.53 0.85
CA ILE A 190 -7.48 -1.47 0.43
C ILE A 190 -6.63 -0.88 -0.71
N GLU A 191 -7.27 -0.32 -1.74
CA GLU A 191 -6.54 0.21 -2.89
C GLU A 191 -5.72 1.47 -2.56
N LEU A 192 -6.16 2.30 -1.60
CA LEU A 192 -5.40 3.43 -1.07
C LEU A 192 -4.18 2.98 -0.26
N LEU A 193 -4.34 1.97 0.60
CA LEU A 193 -3.22 1.36 1.32
C LEU A 193 -2.23 0.71 0.37
N ASN A 194 -2.71 0.10 -0.73
CA ASN A 194 -1.86 -0.45 -1.76
C ASN A 194 -1.04 0.62 -2.50
N ILE A 195 -1.57 1.84 -2.68
CA ILE A 195 -0.76 2.96 -3.19
C ILE A 195 0.38 3.27 -2.22
N LEU A 196 0.09 3.39 -0.92
CA LEU A 196 1.12 3.66 0.09
C LEU A 196 2.21 2.57 0.08
N GLY A 197 1.79 1.31 0.03
CA GLY A 197 2.69 0.18 -0.10
C GLY A 197 3.55 0.19 -1.37
N ALA A 198 2.96 0.56 -2.51
CA ALA A 198 3.71 0.74 -3.76
C ALA A 198 4.75 1.87 -3.64
N ILE A 199 4.41 3.00 -3.03
CA ILE A 199 5.34 4.11 -2.78
C ILE A 199 6.51 3.66 -1.88
N LEU A 200 6.21 2.88 -0.84
CA LEU A 200 7.21 2.33 0.10
C LEU A 200 8.15 1.32 -0.56
N CYS A 201 7.66 0.51 -1.49
CA CYS A 201 8.44 -0.59 -2.07
C CYS A 201 9.16 -0.24 -3.38
N GLY A 202 8.62 0.66 -4.19
CA GLY A 202 9.12 0.86 -5.56
C GLY A 202 10.26 1.87 -5.69
N SER A 203 10.50 2.75 -4.72
CA SER A 203 11.67 3.65 -4.71
C SER A 203 12.12 4.01 -3.30
N LYS A 204 13.43 3.88 -3.04
CA LYS A 204 14.05 4.25 -1.76
C LYS A 204 13.78 5.72 -1.41
N VAL A 205 13.91 6.64 -2.37
CA VAL A 205 13.70 8.07 -2.15
C VAL A 205 12.26 8.37 -1.75
N ASN A 206 11.30 7.73 -2.43
CA ASN A 206 9.89 7.89 -2.11
C ASN A 206 9.54 7.26 -0.76
N ALA A 207 10.09 6.06 -0.48
CA ALA A 207 9.90 5.36 0.78
C ALA A 207 10.36 6.20 1.98
N ILE A 208 11.55 6.81 1.90
CA ILE A 208 12.06 7.71 2.94
C ILE A 208 11.09 8.89 3.16
N ARG A 209 10.54 9.47 2.08
CA ARG A 209 9.62 10.62 2.15
C ARG A 209 8.28 10.28 2.81
N VAL A 210 7.74 9.08 2.60
CA VAL A 210 6.48 8.65 3.23
C VAL A 210 6.69 7.95 4.57
N THR A 211 7.92 7.58 4.92
CA THR A 211 8.23 6.98 6.23
C THR A 211 8.36 8.08 7.27
N CYS A 212 7.24 8.58 7.77
CA CYS A 212 7.15 9.67 8.72
C CYS A 212 6.05 9.42 9.78
N PRO A 213 5.99 10.21 10.87
CA PRO A 213 4.98 10.06 11.92
C PRO A 213 3.53 10.13 11.42
N ALA A 214 3.22 10.98 10.43
CA ALA A 214 1.86 11.10 9.91
C ALA A 214 1.38 9.80 9.22
N SER A 215 2.23 9.16 8.41
CA SER A 215 1.91 7.86 7.81
C SER A 215 1.72 6.79 8.89
N LEU A 216 2.52 6.84 9.96
CA LEU A 216 2.43 5.91 11.08
C LEU A 216 1.09 6.04 11.81
N ASP A 217 0.65 7.27 12.06
CA ASP A 217 -0.63 7.55 12.71
C ASP A 217 -1.79 7.01 11.86
N ILE A 218 -1.78 7.23 10.54
CA ILE A 218 -2.79 6.68 9.62
C ILE A 218 -2.82 5.14 9.66
N LEU A 219 -1.66 4.48 9.61
CA LEU A 219 -1.60 3.02 9.69
C LEU A 219 -2.11 2.48 11.03
N GLN A 220 -1.78 3.16 12.13
CA GLN A 220 -2.30 2.81 13.46
C GLN A 220 -3.83 2.95 13.49
N THR A 221 -4.36 4.06 12.97
CA THR A 221 -5.79 4.31 12.87
C THR A 221 -6.49 3.20 12.08
N VAL A 222 -5.94 2.80 10.94
CA VAL A 222 -6.48 1.70 10.12
C VAL A 222 -6.54 0.37 10.89
N LEU A 223 -5.48 0.03 11.63
CA LEU A 223 -5.44 -1.20 12.42
C LEU A 223 -6.42 -1.18 13.61
N SER A 224 -6.71 0.00 14.15
CA SER A 224 -7.63 0.19 15.27
C SER A 224 -9.10 0.35 14.86
N TRP A 225 -9.44 0.34 13.57
CA TRP A 225 -10.83 0.51 13.13
C TRP A 225 -11.76 -0.62 13.58
N PRO A 226 -12.87 -0.33 14.30
CA PRO A 226 -13.75 -1.35 14.85
C PRO A 226 -14.46 -2.24 13.80
N SER A 227 -14.82 -1.65 12.66
CA SER A 227 -15.68 -2.27 11.64
C SER A 227 -14.91 -2.91 10.47
N VAL A 228 -13.59 -2.99 10.57
CA VAL A 228 -12.73 -3.25 9.41
C VAL A 228 -12.25 -4.70 9.42
N THR A 229 -12.36 -5.35 8.27
CA THR A 229 -12.02 -6.77 8.15
C THR A 229 -10.50 -6.96 8.07
N PRO A 230 -10.01 -8.18 8.35
CA PRO A 230 -8.61 -8.53 8.14
C PRO A 230 -8.08 -8.15 6.75
N LYS A 231 -8.91 -8.18 5.70
CA LYS A 231 -8.48 -7.84 4.33
C LYS A 231 -7.91 -6.44 4.20
N THR A 232 -8.47 -5.47 4.93
CA THR A 232 -7.99 -4.07 4.93
C THR A 232 -6.83 -3.87 5.90
N GLN A 233 -6.82 -4.60 7.01
CA GLN A 233 -5.73 -4.53 7.98
C GLN A 233 -4.42 -5.16 7.47
N ILE A 234 -4.50 -6.19 6.61
CA ILE A 234 -3.34 -6.87 6.02
C ILE A 234 -2.38 -5.89 5.30
N PRO A 235 -2.84 -5.06 4.34
CA PRO A 235 -2.00 -4.01 3.74
C PRO A 235 -1.36 -3.06 4.76
N ALA A 236 -2.07 -2.67 5.83
CA ALA A 236 -1.52 -1.78 6.84
C ALA A 236 -0.35 -2.45 7.59
N VAL A 237 -0.49 -3.71 7.98
CA VAL A 237 0.60 -4.51 8.59
C VAL A 237 1.83 -4.58 7.69
N TYR A 238 1.64 -4.81 6.39
CA TYR A 238 2.77 -4.85 5.44
C TYR A 238 3.40 -3.47 5.20
N CYS A 239 2.63 -2.38 5.30
CA CYS A 239 3.17 -1.02 5.24
C CYS A 239 4.09 -0.74 6.44
N PHE A 240 3.72 -1.18 7.65
CA PHE A 240 4.61 -1.11 8.83
C PHE A 240 5.94 -1.82 8.58
N ALA A 241 5.91 -3.05 8.05
CA ALA A 241 7.12 -3.79 7.71
C ALA A 241 7.96 -3.06 6.64
N ALA A 242 7.31 -2.52 5.61
CA ALA A 242 7.99 -1.76 4.57
C ALA A 242 8.64 -0.47 5.11
N MET A 243 7.99 0.24 6.02
CA MET A 243 8.57 1.41 6.73
C MET A 243 9.78 1.00 7.57
N ALA A 244 9.73 -0.13 8.29
CA ALA A 244 10.89 -0.65 9.03
C ALA A 244 12.08 -0.89 8.10
N HIS A 245 11.86 -1.58 6.97
CA HIS A 245 12.91 -1.79 5.96
C HIS A 245 13.45 -0.47 5.41
N SER A 246 12.60 0.51 5.13
CA SER A 246 12.98 1.84 4.67
C SER A 246 13.91 2.54 5.68
N ILE A 247 13.55 2.57 6.97
CA ILE A 247 14.38 3.16 8.04
C ILE A 247 15.74 2.46 8.13
N LEU A 248 15.72 1.12 8.18
CA LEU A 248 16.91 0.29 8.40
C LEU A 248 17.92 0.34 7.24
N THR A 249 17.46 0.63 6.03
CA THR A 249 18.31 0.72 4.82
C THR A 249 18.69 2.17 4.45
N SER A 250 18.24 3.15 5.23
CA SER A 250 18.49 4.58 5.01
C SER A 250 19.54 5.12 5.98
N ALA A 251 20.30 6.12 5.55
CA ALA A 251 21.29 6.76 6.41
C ALA A 251 20.58 7.59 7.51
N PRO A 252 21.17 7.73 8.72
CA PRO A 252 20.51 8.42 9.83
C PRO A 252 20.01 9.83 9.52
N ASN A 253 20.76 10.59 8.71
CA ASN A 253 20.41 11.95 8.31
C ASN A 253 19.30 12.04 7.25
N GLU A 254 18.93 10.92 6.61
CA GLU A 254 17.84 10.86 5.63
C GLU A 254 16.50 10.50 6.30
N ARG A 255 16.54 9.91 7.50
CA ARG A 255 15.35 9.39 8.19
C ARG A 255 14.50 10.53 8.73
N GLN A 256 13.18 10.38 8.63
CA GLN A 256 12.22 11.25 9.32
C GLN A 256 11.78 10.70 10.68
N MET A 257 12.13 9.44 10.98
CA MET A 257 11.81 8.78 12.24
C MET A 257 12.80 7.65 12.53
N GLU A 258 12.97 7.33 13.81
CA GLU A 258 13.80 6.20 14.24
C GLU A 258 13.01 4.90 14.33
N ILE A 259 13.72 3.77 14.20
CA ILE A 259 13.12 2.44 14.23
C ILE A 259 12.41 2.16 15.56
N GLY A 260 12.92 2.70 16.68
CA GLY A 260 12.29 2.56 17.99
C GLY A 260 10.87 3.12 18.01
N THR A 261 10.68 4.35 17.50
CA THR A 261 9.35 4.99 17.42
C THR A 261 8.37 4.19 16.58
N LEU A 262 8.82 3.62 15.45
CA LEU A 262 7.98 2.75 14.62
C LEU A 262 7.53 1.51 15.42
N LEU A 263 8.47 0.85 16.10
CA LEU A 263 8.21 -0.38 16.84
C LEU A 263 7.34 -0.16 18.07
N GLU A 264 7.49 0.96 18.78
CA GLU A 264 6.60 1.33 19.90
C GLU A 264 5.14 1.42 19.44
N ARG A 265 4.91 2.11 18.32
CA ARG A 265 3.57 2.22 17.73
C ARG A 265 3.06 0.88 17.23
N TYR A 266 3.94 0.08 16.64
CA TYR A 266 3.57 -1.24 16.14
C TYR A 266 3.22 -2.21 17.28
N GLN A 267 3.97 -2.19 18.38
CA GLN A 267 3.65 -2.95 19.60
C GLN A 267 2.28 -2.58 20.16
N ALA A 268 1.97 -1.28 20.24
CA ALA A 268 0.65 -0.82 20.68
C ALA A 268 -0.48 -1.37 19.81
N CYS A 269 -0.27 -1.46 18.49
CA CYS A 269 -1.23 -2.08 17.56
C CYS A 269 -1.38 -3.59 17.83
N ILE A 270 -0.28 -4.32 18.02
CA ILE A 270 -0.29 -5.76 18.34
C ILE A 270 -1.08 -6.02 19.64
N LEU A 271 -0.84 -5.22 20.69
CA LEU A 271 -1.57 -5.31 21.96
C LEU A 271 -3.06 -5.04 21.77
N SER A 272 -3.41 -3.99 21.03
CA SER A 272 -4.82 -3.66 20.74
C SER A 272 -5.52 -4.81 20.00
N LEU A 273 -4.89 -5.39 18.98
CA LEU A 273 -5.42 -6.54 18.26
C LEU A 273 -5.59 -7.75 19.19
N ALA A 274 -4.62 -8.02 20.06
CA ALA A 274 -4.70 -9.13 21.02
C ALA A 274 -5.87 -8.98 22.00
N ILE A 275 -6.10 -7.77 22.53
CA ILE A 275 -7.23 -7.49 23.41
C ILE A 275 -8.56 -7.68 22.67
N ASN A 276 -8.64 -7.21 21.42
CA ASN A 276 -9.86 -7.19 20.64
C ASN A 276 -10.30 -8.56 20.10
N ILE A 277 -9.42 -9.57 20.05
CA ILE A 277 -9.77 -10.93 19.59
C ILE A 277 -10.94 -11.54 20.36
N ASN A 278 -11.06 -11.25 21.65
CA ASN A 278 -12.16 -11.75 22.48
C ASN A 278 -13.53 -11.21 22.02
N THR A 279 -13.54 -10.00 21.46
CA THR A 279 -14.75 -9.33 20.96
C THR A 279 -14.92 -9.47 19.44
N ASN A 280 -13.85 -9.72 18.70
CA ASN A 280 -13.84 -9.86 17.25
C ASN A 280 -12.86 -10.98 16.83
N PRO A 281 -13.31 -12.25 16.83
CA PRO A 281 -12.46 -13.41 16.51
C PRO A 281 -11.85 -13.38 15.11
N ASP A 282 -12.42 -12.62 14.17
CA ASP A 282 -11.88 -12.51 12.80
C ASP A 282 -10.49 -11.85 12.80
N GLN A 283 -10.18 -11.03 13.82
CA GLN A 283 -8.89 -10.36 13.97
C GLN A 283 -7.72 -11.28 14.35
N VAL A 284 -7.98 -12.56 14.68
CA VAL A 284 -6.91 -13.54 14.96
C VAL A 284 -5.95 -13.65 13.78
N SER A 285 -6.49 -13.64 12.56
CA SER A 285 -5.68 -13.71 11.33
C SER A 285 -4.76 -12.49 11.17
N THR A 286 -5.27 -11.29 11.44
CA THR A 286 -4.51 -10.04 11.45
C THR A 286 -3.43 -10.05 12.53
N LEU A 287 -3.75 -10.48 13.76
CA LEU A 287 -2.78 -10.55 14.85
C LEU A 287 -1.61 -11.47 14.46
N ILE A 288 -1.91 -12.67 13.96
CA ILE A 288 -0.89 -13.64 13.56
C ILE A 288 0.00 -13.04 12.47
N LEU A 289 -0.59 -12.41 11.46
CA LEU A 289 0.18 -11.72 10.43
C LEU A 289 1.03 -10.59 11.03
N ALA A 290 0.50 -9.82 11.97
CA ALA A 290 1.22 -8.71 12.60
C ALA A 290 2.45 -9.20 13.37
N VAL A 291 2.30 -10.30 14.08
CA VAL A 291 3.38 -10.98 14.78
C VAL A 291 4.41 -11.56 13.80
N GLU A 292 3.96 -12.23 12.74
CA GLU A 292 4.84 -12.79 11.71
C GLU A 292 5.62 -11.70 10.97
N SER A 293 5.03 -10.52 10.75
CA SER A 293 5.69 -9.44 10.02
C SER A 293 6.92 -8.92 10.76
N VAL A 294 7.00 -9.00 12.09
CA VAL A 294 8.21 -8.68 12.87
C VAL A 294 9.38 -9.55 12.43
N ALA A 295 9.13 -10.84 12.16
CA ALA A 295 10.16 -11.74 11.64
C ALA A 295 10.56 -11.35 10.20
N HIS A 296 9.60 -10.97 9.36
CA HIS A 296 9.90 -10.49 8.00
C HIS A 296 10.72 -9.20 8.01
N MET A 297 10.48 -8.28 8.96
CA MET A 297 11.32 -7.08 9.14
C MET A 297 12.79 -7.45 9.40
N MET A 298 13.07 -8.63 9.96
CA MET A 298 14.43 -9.13 10.24
C MET A 298 15.13 -9.76 9.03
N GLU A 299 14.44 -9.98 7.91
CA GLU A 299 15.02 -10.53 6.67
C GLU A 299 15.97 -9.54 5.95
N VAL A 300 16.35 -8.43 6.60
CA VAL A 300 17.29 -7.44 6.06
C VAL A 300 18.69 -8.06 5.88
N HIS A 301 19.28 -7.79 4.72
CA HIS A 301 20.58 -8.35 4.33
C HIS A 301 21.77 -7.81 5.16
N SER A 302 21.75 -6.55 5.59
CA SER A 302 22.84 -5.96 6.41
C SER A 302 22.81 -6.46 7.85
N SER A 303 23.97 -6.88 8.36
CA SER A 303 24.18 -7.24 9.76
C SER A 303 23.89 -6.08 10.71
N GLU A 304 24.29 -4.87 10.33
CA GLU A 304 24.13 -3.65 11.13
C GLU A 304 22.65 -3.32 11.30
N ALA A 305 21.90 -3.31 10.20
CA ALA A 305 20.45 -3.09 10.21
C ALA A 305 19.73 -4.14 11.05
N ARG A 306 20.12 -5.41 10.94
CA ARG A 306 19.54 -6.51 11.71
C ARG A 306 19.80 -6.35 13.20
N ASN A 307 21.01 -5.99 13.60
CA ASN A 307 21.36 -5.74 14.99
C ASN A 307 20.58 -4.55 15.57
N ALA A 308 20.47 -3.44 14.81
CA ALA A 308 19.69 -2.27 15.22
C ALA A 308 18.22 -2.61 15.44
N LEU A 309 17.63 -3.41 14.54
CA LEU A 309 16.25 -3.89 14.69
C LEU A 309 16.09 -4.77 15.92
N GLN A 310 17.00 -5.73 16.15
CA GLN A 310 16.94 -6.63 17.31
C GLN A 310 17.04 -5.86 18.63
N GLU A 311 17.95 -4.89 18.72
CA GLU A 311 18.08 -4.04 19.89
C GLU A 311 16.80 -3.24 20.14
N ALA A 312 16.21 -2.67 19.09
CA ALA A 312 14.97 -1.91 19.19
C ALA A 312 13.77 -2.80 19.60
N VAL A 313 13.61 -3.98 19.01
CA VAL A 313 12.58 -4.97 19.38
C VAL A 313 12.67 -5.35 20.86
N PHE A 314 13.89 -5.55 21.36
CA PHE A 314 14.14 -5.81 22.78
C PHE A 314 13.80 -4.61 23.65
N ARG A 315 14.30 -3.41 23.30
CA ARG A 315 14.07 -2.18 24.09
C ARG A 315 12.60 -1.80 24.21
N VAL A 316 11.82 -2.02 23.15
CA VAL A 316 10.38 -1.72 23.12
C VAL A 316 9.56 -2.75 23.90
N GLY A 317 10.10 -3.95 24.13
CA GLY A 317 9.40 -5.00 24.86
C GLY A 317 8.43 -5.81 24.01
N ILE A 318 8.66 -5.88 22.69
CA ILE A 318 7.81 -6.67 21.77
C ILE A 318 7.88 -8.15 22.16
N LEU A 319 9.03 -8.65 22.60
CA LEU A 319 9.17 -10.07 22.96
C LEU A 319 8.29 -10.46 24.15
N GLU A 320 8.27 -9.62 25.18
CA GLU A 320 7.45 -9.75 26.37
C GLU A 320 5.96 -9.75 25.99
N THR A 321 5.56 -8.80 25.14
CA THR A 321 4.20 -8.75 24.58
C THR A 321 3.83 -10.05 23.86
N LEU A 322 4.72 -10.58 23.01
CA LEU A 322 4.47 -11.82 22.28
C LEU A 322 4.40 -13.04 23.22
N VAL A 323 5.25 -13.08 24.25
CA VAL A 323 5.23 -14.14 25.27
C VAL A 323 3.93 -14.11 26.05
N ASP A 324 3.44 -12.93 26.43
CA ASP A 324 2.19 -12.80 27.18
C ASP A 324 0.98 -13.18 26.33
N ILE A 325 0.94 -12.76 25.06
CA ILE A 325 -0.06 -13.25 24.08
C ILE A 325 -0.03 -14.77 23.97
N LEU A 326 1.15 -15.39 23.95
CA LEU A 326 1.30 -16.84 23.87
C LEU A 326 0.87 -17.56 25.16
N LYS A 327 1.12 -16.97 26.34
CA LYS A 327 0.63 -17.52 27.61
C LYS A 327 -0.90 -17.49 27.66
N ASP A 328 -1.49 -16.37 27.26
CA ASP A 328 -2.93 -16.19 27.19
C ASP A 328 -3.57 -17.07 26.12
N SER A 329 -2.85 -17.40 25.04
CA SER A 329 -3.30 -18.35 24.00
C SER A 329 -3.44 -19.80 24.45
N LYS A 330 -2.92 -20.16 25.63
CA LYS A 330 -3.23 -21.45 26.25
C LYS A 330 -4.56 -21.41 27.03
N ALA A 331 -5.03 -20.21 27.39
CA ALA A 331 -6.31 -19.97 28.04
C ALA A 331 -7.44 -19.64 27.04
N VAL A 332 -7.12 -18.99 25.92
CA VAL A 332 -8.01 -18.74 24.78
C VAL A 332 -7.76 -19.82 23.74
N ASN A 333 -8.75 -20.61 23.34
CA ASN A 333 -8.64 -21.65 22.29
C ASN A 333 -8.27 -21.06 20.91
N LEU A 334 -7.06 -20.52 20.77
CA LEU A 334 -6.51 -20.04 19.51
C LEU A 334 -6.15 -21.28 18.68
N PRO A 335 -6.77 -21.49 17.51
CA PRO A 335 -6.48 -22.65 16.66
C PRO A 335 -5.00 -22.69 16.28
N GLY A 336 -4.50 -23.86 15.85
CA GLY A 336 -3.08 -24.25 15.71
C GLY A 336 -2.09 -23.30 15.01
N ASN A 337 -2.55 -22.15 14.52
CA ASN A 337 -1.76 -21.05 13.98
C ASN A 337 -1.00 -20.27 15.06
N ALA A 338 -1.39 -20.30 16.34
CA ALA A 338 -0.58 -19.71 17.43
C ALA A 338 0.76 -20.44 17.64
N SER A 339 0.79 -21.75 17.39
CA SER A 339 2.03 -22.55 17.35
C SER A 339 2.91 -22.17 16.15
N THR A 340 2.28 -21.84 15.00
CA THR A 340 2.99 -21.30 13.82
C THR A 340 3.55 -19.92 14.09
N ALA A 341 2.78 -19.01 14.70
CA ALA A 341 3.26 -17.69 15.12
C ALA A 341 4.40 -17.83 16.14
N ALA A 342 4.24 -18.66 17.18
CA ALA A 342 5.30 -18.95 18.15
C ALA A 342 6.55 -19.54 17.50
N ARG A 343 6.40 -20.41 16.49
CA ARG A 343 7.51 -20.96 15.70
C ARG A 343 8.16 -19.90 14.81
N SER A 344 7.39 -19.03 14.16
CA SER A 344 7.90 -17.93 13.32
C SER A 344 8.63 -16.87 14.15
N ILE A 345 8.07 -16.49 15.29
CA ILE A 345 8.71 -15.67 16.33
C ILE A 345 9.99 -16.36 16.78
N SER A 346 9.91 -17.65 17.12
CA SER A 346 11.06 -18.39 17.65
C SER A 346 12.19 -18.55 16.63
N CYS A 347 11.86 -18.87 15.37
CA CYS A 347 12.83 -19.00 14.29
C CYS A 347 13.43 -17.65 13.87
N GLY A 348 12.63 -16.58 13.78
CA GLY A 348 13.10 -15.25 13.38
C GLY A 348 13.93 -14.57 14.47
N ILE A 349 13.48 -14.67 15.72
CA ILE A 349 14.06 -13.94 16.85
C ILE A 349 15.19 -14.74 17.52
N PHE A 350 15.03 -16.06 17.71
CA PHE A 350 16.04 -16.89 18.41
C PHE A 350 17.04 -17.59 17.49
N SER A 351 16.99 -17.38 16.17
CA SER A 351 18.09 -17.77 15.28
C SER A 351 19.36 -16.97 15.54
N HIS A 352 19.27 -15.84 16.25
CA HIS A 352 20.40 -14.98 16.56
C HIS A 352 20.87 -15.09 18.02
N SER A 353 22.19 -15.26 18.21
CA SER A 353 22.81 -15.50 19.51
C SER A 353 22.56 -14.36 20.52
N PHE A 354 22.51 -13.11 20.06
CA PHE A 354 22.32 -11.93 20.91
C PHE A 354 20.97 -11.96 21.65
N VAL A 355 19.87 -12.18 20.92
CA VAL A 355 18.53 -12.25 21.52
C VAL A 355 18.39 -13.49 22.41
N ARG A 356 19.00 -14.61 21.99
CA ARG A 356 19.03 -15.85 22.77
C ARG A 356 19.71 -15.69 24.13
N THR A 357 20.81 -14.93 24.20
CA THR A 357 21.54 -14.68 25.45
C THR A 357 20.73 -13.77 26.37
N ARG A 358 20.23 -12.63 25.88
CA ARG A 358 19.43 -11.70 26.71
C ARG A 358 18.09 -12.26 27.17
N PHE A 359 17.41 -13.06 26.34
CA PHE A 359 16.17 -13.71 26.72
C PHE A 359 16.39 -14.81 27.77
N ARG A 360 17.55 -15.47 27.75
CA ARG A 360 17.96 -16.40 28.81
C ARG A 360 18.13 -15.68 30.15
N ASP A 361 18.69 -14.49 30.13
CA ASP A 361 18.96 -13.71 31.34
C ASP A 361 17.66 -13.11 31.93
N SER A 362 16.67 -12.77 31.11
CA SER A 362 15.37 -12.24 31.56
C SER A 362 14.36 -13.29 32.02
N THR A 363 14.53 -14.56 31.63
CA THR A 363 13.67 -15.68 32.08
C THR A 363 14.20 -16.40 33.31
N LEU A 364 15.40 -16.03 33.78
CA LEU A 364 16.05 -16.56 34.98
C LEU A 364 16.00 -15.59 36.19
N SER A 365 15.32 -14.45 36.04
CA SER A 365 14.91 -13.56 37.15
C SER A 365 13.42 -13.70 37.40
#